data_AF-A0A1H8SS30-F1
#
_entry.id   AF-A0A1H8SS30-F1
#
_cell.length_a   1.000
_cell.length_b   1.000
_cell.length_c   1.000
_cell.angle_alpha   90.00
_cell.angle_beta   90.00
_cell.angle_gamma   90.00
#
_symmetry.space_group_name_H-M   'P 1'
#
loop_
_entity.id
_entity.type
_entity.pdbx_description
1 polymer ?
#
loop_
_entity_poly.entity_id
_entity_poly.type
_entity_poly.pdbx_seq_one_letter_code
_entity_poly.pdbx_strand_id
1 'polypeptide(L)'
;MKILAYIVIVLSTIALMELISWAMHKYLFHGPLWFIHKTHHQQRHGWFELNDLFSIGFATFALWLMWIGHLSLDYRFWIGAGISIYGIIYFVFHDWFIHNRFKAFKSDNRYLAGIRRAHKIHHKSTEKYPSEEFGLLVVSRKWFKKQLKENLDPK
;
A
#
# COMPACT_ATOMS: atom_id res chain seq x y z
N MET A 1 -11.07 -18.38 -23.86
CA MET A 1 -11.90 -17.26 -23.38
C MET A 1 -11.91 -17.11 -21.86
N LYS A 2 -12.07 -18.18 -21.06
CA LYS A 2 -12.09 -18.09 -19.57
C LYS A 2 -10.82 -17.51 -18.93
N ILE A 3 -9.62 -17.88 -19.42
CA ILE A 3 -8.34 -17.38 -18.89
C ILE A 3 -8.23 -15.85 -19.03
N LEU A 4 -8.62 -15.31 -20.19
CA LEU A 4 -8.60 -13.86 -20.41
C LEU A 4 -9.52 -13.13 -19.43
N ALA A 5 -10.71 -13.67 -19.16
CA ALA A 5 -11.63 -13.11 -18.17
C ALA A 5 -11.00 -13.09 -16.77
N TYR A 6 -10.30 -14.16 -16.36
CA TYR A 6 -9.63 -14.23 -15.07
C TYR A 6 -8.48 -13.24 -14.94
N ILE A 7 -7.67 -13.08 -16.00
CA ILE A 7 -6.62 -12.06 -16.05
C ILE A 7 -7.23 -10.66 -15.90
N VAL A 8 -8.32 -10.37 -16.62
CA VAL A 8 -9.02 -9.08 -16.52
C VAL A 8 -9.56 -8.85 -15.11
N ILE A 9 -10.14 -9.86 -14.46
CA ILE A 9 -10.62 -9.76 -13.08
C ILE A 9 -9.47 -9.42 -12.12
N VAL A 10 -8.34 -10.13 -12.22
CA VAL A 10 -7.17 -9.89 -11.36
C VAL A 10 -6.61 -8.49 -11.57
N LEU A 11 -6.37 -8.08 -12.82
CA LEU A 11 -5.83 -6.75 -13.13
C LEU A 11 -6.76 -5.63 -12.70
N SER A 12 -8.08 -5.79 -12.93
CA SER A 12 -9.09 -4.82 -12.50
C SER A 12 -9.17 -4.74 -10.98
N THR A 13 -9.06 -5.88 -10.29
CA THR A 13 -9.03 -5.93 -8.83
C THR A 13 -7.80 -5.19 -8.28
N ILE A 14 -6.61 -5.41 -8.84
CA ILE A 14 -5.38 -4.71 -8.43
C ILE A 14 -5.53 -3.19 -8.63
N ALA A 15 -6.05 -2.76 -9.77
CA ALA A 15 -6.26 -1.33 -10.04
C ALA A 15 -7.29 -0.70 -9.09
N LEU A 16 -8.38 -1.41 -8.82
CA LEU A 16 -9.41 -0.95 -7.88
C LEU A 16 -8.89 -0.93 -6.44
N MET A 17 -8.05 -1.89 -6.05
CA MET A 17 -7.44 -1.94 -4.74
C MET A 17 -6.53 -0.73 -4.46
N GLU A 18 -5.86 -0.17 -5.47
CA GLU A 18 -5.13 1.09 -5.29
C GLU A 18 -6.08 2.25 -4.94
N LEU A 19 -7.23 2.34 -5.62
CA LEU A 19 -8.23 3.37 -5.33
C LEU A 19 -8.86 3.19 -3.95
N ILE A 20 -9.19 1.94 -3.60
CA ILE A 20 -9.72 1.58 -2.29
C ILE A 20 -8.70 1.86 -1.19
N SER A 21 -7.43 1.47 -1.38
CA SER A 21 -6.34 1.71 -0.45
C SER A 21 -6.18 3.21 -0.19
N TRP A 22 -6.12 4.02 -1.25
CA TRP A 22 -6.06 5.48 -1.14
C TRP A 22 -7.25 6.04 -0.35
N ALA A 23 -8.47 5.61 -0.67
CA ALA A 23 -9.68 6.10 -0.02
C ALA A 23 -9.74 5.69 1.45
N MET A 24 -9.43 4.42 1.77
CA MET A 24 -9.40 3.92 3.13
C MET A 24 -8.31 4.63 3.94
N HIS A 25 -7.14 4.83 3.36
CA HIS A 25 -6.04 5.51 4.02
C HIS A 25 -6.42 6.95 4.38
N LYS A 26 -7.02 7.69 3.44
CA LYS A 26 -7.45 9.07 3.66
C LYS A 26 -8.64 9.20 4.62
N TYR A 27 -9.71 8.43 4.38
CA TYR A 27 -11.00 8.64 5.04
C TYR A 27 -11.22 7.77 6.27
N LEU A 28 -10.59 6.58 6.34
CA LEU A 28 -10.71 5.68 7.48
C LEU A 28 -9.49 5.76 8.39
N PHE A 29 -8.28 5.55 7.85
CA PHE A 29 -7.05 5.46 8.66
C PHE A 29 -6.66 6.84 9.21
N HIS A 30 -6.66 7.88 8.39
CA HIS A 30 -6.61 9.29 8.85
C HIS A 30 -7.97 9.82 9.34
N GLY A 31 -8.93 8.94 9.62
CA GLY A 31 -10.28 9.28 10.06
C GLY A 31 -10.63 8.61 11.40
N PRO A 32 -11.71 7.81 11.47
CA PRO A 32 -12.12 7.13 12.70
C PRO A 32 -11.12 6.06 13.19
N LEU A 33 -10.32 5.48 12.29
CA LEU A 33 -9.34 4.43 12.62
C LEU A 33 -7.94 4.99 12.91
N TRP A 34 -7.81 6.29 13.13
CA TRP A 34 -6.53 6.93 13.44
C TRP A 34 -5.85 6.35 14.67
N PHE A 35 -6.60 5.92 15.68
CA PHE A 35 -5.99 5.30 16.87
C PHE A 35 -5.21 4.01 16.55
N ILE A 36 -5.57 3.30 15.46
CA ILE A 36 -4.84 2.13 14.95
C ILE A 36 -3.66 2.60 14.09
N HIS A 37 -3.91 3.55 13.19
CA HIS A 37 -2.94 3.99 12.20
C HIS A 37 -1.83 4.89 12.78
N LYS A 38 -2.09 5.59 13.89
CA LYS A 38 -1.16 6.50 14.56
C LYS A 38 0.17 5.82 14.90
N THR A 39 0.15 4.54 15.28
CA THR A 39 1.38 3.80 15.60
C THR A 39 2.31 3.68 14.40
N HIS A 40 1.77 3.72 13.19
CA HIS A 40 2.50 3.64 11.93
C HIS A 40 3.15 4.97 11.53
N HIS A 41 2.57 6.10 11.95
CA HIS A 41 3.14 7.44 11.77
C HIS A 41 4.19 7.81 12.82
N GLN A 42 4.27 7.06 13.92
CA GLN A 42 5.22 7.28 14.99
C GLN A 42 6.48 6.42 14.79
N GLN A 43 7.52 6.69 15.59
CA GLN A 43 8.69 5.82 15.57
C GLN A 43 8.28 4.39 15.94
N ARG A 44 8.63 3.47 15.06
CA ARG A 44 8.29 2.05 15.19
C ARG A 44 8.93 1.45 16.43
N HIS A 45 8.12 0.75 17.21
CA HIS A 45 8.56 -0.03 18.37
C HIS A 45 8.37 -1.53 18.10
N GLY A 46 9.46 -2.24 17.78
CA GLY A 46 9.43 -3.70 17.61
C GLY A 46 9.02 -4.17 16.20
N TRP A 47 8.66 -5.46 16.09
CA TRP A 47 8.39 -6.11 14.80
C TRP A 47 6.96 -5.93 14.27
N PHE A 48 6.00 -5.83 15.19
CA PHE A 48 4.56 -5.68 14.90
C PHE A 48 4.07 -4.28 15.21
N GLU A 49 3.13 -3.80 14.42
CA GLU A 49 2.42 -2.54 14.63
C GLU A 49 0.91 -2.81 14.70
N LEU A 50 0.17 -1.99 15.45
CA LEU A 50 -1.29 -2.12 15.51
C LEU A 50 -1.92 -1.96 14.11
N ASN A 51 -1.25 -1.19 13.24
CA ASN A 51 -1.57 -1.04 11.83
C ASN A 51 -1.55 -2.35 11.02
N ASP A 52 -0.80 -3.38 11.44
CA ASP A 52 -0.76 -4.69 10.78
C ASP A 52 -2.14 -5.38 10.78
N LEU A 53 -3.04 -4.97 11.68
CA LEU A 53 -4.43 -5.45 11.70
C LEU A 53 -5.17 -5.16 10.40
N PHE A 54 -4.84 -4.08 9.68
CA PHE A 54 -5.44 -3.81 8.38
C PHE A 54 -5.01 -4.86 7.34
N SER A 55 -3.72 -5.15 7.29
CA SER A 55 -3.17 -6.19 6.39
C SER A 55 -3.76 -7.56 6.69
N ILE A 56 -3.91 -7.91 7.98
CA ILE A 56 -4.57 -9.16 8.41
C ILE A 56 -6.03 -9.18 7.94
N GLY A 57 -6.78 -8.10 8.15
CA GLY A 57 -8.19 -8.01 7.72
C GLY A 57 -8.36 -8.23 6.21
N PHE A 58 -7.52 -7.58 5.38
CA PHE A 58 -7.54 -7.79 3.94
C PHE A 58 -7.12 -9.20 3.54
N ALA A 59 -6.11 -9.78 4.20
CA ALA A 59 -5.69 -11.15 3.95
C ALA A 59 -6.82 -12.14 4.27
N THR A 60 -7.49 -11.97 5.42
CA THR A 60 -8.66 -12.79 5.78
C THR A 60 -9.79 -12.65 4.78
N PHE A 61 -10.09 -11.44 4.32
CA PHE A 61 -11.14 -11.21 3.31
C PHE A 61 -10.78 -11.86 1.97
N ALA A 62 -9.52 -11.73 1.52
CA ALA A 62 -9.03 -12.36 0.30
C ALA A 62 -9.11 -13.89 0.38
N LEU A 63 -8.64 -14.48 1.48
CA LEU A 63 -8.69 -15.92 1.72
C LEU A 63 -10.13 -16.43 1.80
N TRP A 64 -11.05 -15.67 2.41
CA TRP A 64 -12.46 -16.01 2.43
C TRP A 64 -13.07 -16.03 1.03
N LEU A 65 -12.80 -15.03 0.19
CA LEU A 65 -13.24 -14.99 -1.21
C LEU A 65 -12.68 -16.16 -2.02
N MET A 66 -11.40 -16.48 -1.83
CA MET A 66 -10.76 -17.65 -2.44
C MET A 66 -11.43 -18.93 -1.97
N TRP A 67 -11.69 -19.08 -0.67
CA TRP A 67 -12.35 -20.25 -0.10
C TRP A 67 -13.76 -20.46 -0.65
N ILE A 68 -14.59 -19.43 -0.79
CA ILE A 68 -15.95 -19.63 -1.32
C ILE A 68 -15.97 -19.85 -2.86
N GLY A 69 -14.90 -19.48 -3.57
CA GLY A 69 -14.77 -19.61 -5.02
C GLY A 69 -13.91 -20.80 -5.49
N HIS A 70 -13.25 -21.55 -4.59
CA HIS A 70 -12.21 -22.50 -4.99
C HIS A 70 -12.71 -23.71 -5.78
N LEU A 71 -13.93 -24.19 -5.53
CA LEU A 71 -14.44 -25.40 -6.18
C LEU A 71 -14.65 -25.22 -7.69
N SER A 72 -15.09 -24.03 -8.11
CA SER A 72 -15.38 -23.69 -9.50
C SER A 72 -14.31 -22.79 -10.13
N LEU A 73 -13.37 -22.28 -9.33
CA LEU A 73 -12.44 -21.20 -9.68
C LEU A 73 -13.16 -20.03 -10.36
N ASP A 74 -14.31 -19.64 -9.80
CA ASP A 74 -15.12 -18.54 -10.32
C ASP A 74 -14.55 -17.16 -9.98
N TYR A 75 -15.26 -16.11 -10.37
CA TYR A 75 -14.82 -14.73 -10.20
C TYR A 75 -14.43 -14.38 -8.76
N ARG A 76 -15.02 -15.00 -7.74
CA ARG A 76 -14.70 -14.74 -6.32
C ARG A 76 -13.28 -15.18 -5.99
N PHE A 77 -12.87 -16.34 -6.52
CA PHE A 77 -11.50 -16.82 -6.36
C PHE A 77 -10.49 -15.85 -6.97
N TRP A 78 -10.77 -15.36 -8.19
CA TRP A 78 -9.87 -14.44 -8.89
C TRP A 78 -9.85 -13.03 -8.31
N ILE A 79 -10.96 -12.56 -7.73
CA ILE A 79 -10.96 -11.31 -6.93
C ILE A 79 -10.09 -11.52 -5.69
N GLY A 80 -10.28 -12.60 -4.93
CA GLY A 80 -9.45 -12.89 -3.75
C GLY A 80 -7.95 -13.03 -4.10
N ALA A 81 -7.62 -13.63 -5.24
CA ALA A 81 -6.27 -13.68 -5.77
C ALA A 81 -5.74 -12.26 -6.11
N GLY A 82 -6.55 -11.41 -6.76
CA GLY A 82 -6.19 -10.03 -7.04
C GLY A 82 -5.93 -9.18 -5.80
N ILE A 83 -6.75 -9.33 -4.75
CA ILE A 83 -6.55 -8.67 -3.45
C ILE A 83 -5.25 -9.18 -2.81
N SER A 84 -5.00 -10.49 -2.84
CA SER A 84 -3.76 -11.08 -2.31
C SER A 84 -2.52 -10.55 -3.04
N ILE A 85 -2.56 -10.48 -4.38
CA ILE A 85 -1.47 -9.94 -5.19
C ILE A 85 -1.23 -8.47 -4.84
N TYR A 86 -2.29 -7.66 -4.74
CA TYR A 86 -2.15 -6.27 -4.30
C TYR A 86 -1.59 -6.17 -2.87
N GLY A 87 -2.00 -7.04 -1.95
CA GLY A 87 -1.44 -7.11 -0.59
C GLY A 87 0.06 -7.42 -0.58
N ILE A 88 0.52 -8.31 -1.46
CA ILE A 88 1.95 -8.60 -1.64
C ILE A 88 2.68 -7.38 -2.20
N ILE A 89 2.13 -6.74 -3.24
CA ILE A 89 2.66 -5.48 -3.80
C ILE A 89 2.77 -4.42 -2.69
N TYR A 90 1.72 -4.29 -1.87
CA TYR A 90 1.69 -3.36 -0.75
C TYR A 90 2.82 -3.65 0.24
N PHE A 91 2.91 -4.88 0.75
CA PHE A 91 3.99 -5.26 1.66
C PHE A 91 5.39 -5.01 1.09
N VAL A 92 5.62 -5.35 -0.19
CA VAL A 92 6.94 -5.16 -0.82
C VAL A 92 7.29 -3.69 -0.96
N PHE A 93 6.39 -2.85 -1.46
CA PHE A 93 6.71 -1.44 -1.71
C PHE A 93 6.58 -0.59 -0.45
N HIS A 94 5.53 -0.77 0.33
CA HIS A 94 5.27 0.01 1.54
C HIS A 94 6.19 -0.40 2.68
N ASP A 95 6.02 -1.61 3.20
CA ASP A 95 6.70 -2.06 4.41
C ASP A 95 8.18 -2.35 4.17
N TRP A 96 8.50 -3.09 3.11
CA TRP A 96 9.89 -3.48 2.85
C TRP A 96 10.68 -2.36 2.17
N PHE A 97 10.25 -1.81 1.04
CA PHE A 97 11.07 -0.87 0.26
C PHE A 97 11.06 0.58 0.78
N ILE A 98 9.92 1.08 1.26
CA ILE A 98 9.78 2.46 1.74
C ILE A 98 10.12 2.55 3.23
N HIS A 99 9.47 1.73 4.06
CA HIS A 99 9.64 1.75 5.52
C HIS A 99 10.85 0.98 6.01
N ASN A 100 11.53 0.23 5.13
CA ASN A 100 12.72 -0.54 5.47
C ASN A 100 12.47 -1.45 6.69
N ARG A 101 11.28 -2.07 6.76
CA ARG A 101 10.88 -3.02 7.81
C ARG A 101 11.85 -4.21 7.87
N PHE A 102 12.40 -4.57 6.73
CA PHE A 102 13.57 -5.44 6.56
C PHE A 102 14.64 -4.66 5.81
N LYS A 103 15.88 -5.18 5.73
CA LYS A 103 16.94 -4.57 4.92
C LYS A 103 16.46 -4.41 3.47
N ALA A 104 16.11 -3.18 3.11
CA ALA A 104 15.52 -2.86 1.82
C ALA A 104 16.55 -2.89 0.71
N PHE A 105 16.10 -3.21 -0.50
CA PHE A 105 16.91 -3.03 -1.69
C PHE A 105 16.99 -1.55 -2.09
N LYS A 106 18.12 -1.17 -2.67
CA LYS A 106 18.31 0.16 -3.26
C LYS A 106 17.86 0.11 -4.72
N SER A 107 17.28 1.20 -5.21
CA SER A 107 16.86 1.33 -6.60
C SER A 107 17.03 2.77 -7.07
N ASP A 108 17.62 2.93 -8.24
CA ASP A 108 17.77 4.23 -8.93
C ASP A 108 16.61 4.51 -9.89
N ASN A 109 15.58 3.65 -9.89
CA ASN A 109 14.40 3.83 -10.72
C ASN A 109 13.64 5.10 -10.29
N ARG A 110 13.45 6.03 -11.24
CA ARG A 110 12.77 7.32 -11.01
C ARG A 110 11.37 7.20 -10.44
N TYR A 111 10.62 6.17 -10.85
CA TYR A 111 9.27 5.92 -10.34
C TYR A 111 9.32 5.47 -8.87
N LEU A 112 10.15 4.48 -8.55
CA LEU A 112 10.31 4.01 -7.17
C LEU A 112 10.86 5.09 -6.23
N ALA A 113 11.76 5.93 -6.73
CA ALA A 113 12.26 7.09 -5.99
C ALA A 113 11.14 8.13 -5.72
N GLY A 114 10.27 8.38 -6.70
CA GLY A 114 9.13 9.29 -6.56
C GLY A 114 8.12 8.82 -5.52
N ILE A 115 7.73 7.54 -5.57
CA ILE A 115 6.84 6.91 -4.58
C ILE A 115 7.45 7.01 -3.18
N ARG A 116 8.71 6.60 -3.01
CA ARG A 116 9.38 6.65 -1.70
C ARG A 116 9.40 8.06 -1.13
N ARG A 117 9.63 9.08 -1.97
CA ARG A 117 9.62 10.48 -1.53
C ARG A 117 8.22 10.93 -1.09
N ALA A 118 7.20 10.65 -1.89
CA ALA A 118 5.82 10.99 -1.55
C ALA A 118 5.41 10.40 -0.20
N HIS A 119 5.70 9.10 0.00
CA HIS A 119 5.37 8.39 1.22
C HIS A 119 6.17 8.88 2.43
N LYS A 120 7.44 9.23 2.25
CA LYS A 120 8.25 9.84 3.32
C LYS A 120 7.68 11.19 3.77
N ILE A 121 7.12 11.98 2.85
CA ILE A 121 6.49 13.26 3.17
C ILE A 121 5.16 13.06 3.88
N HIS A 122 4.38 12.07 3.47
CA HIS A 122 3.19 11.63 4.19
C HIS A 122 3.50 11.30 5.67
N HIS A 123 4.52 10.47 5.90
CA HIS A 123 4.97 10.07 7.25
C HIS A 123 5.72 11.15 8.03
N LYS A 124 6.09 12.27 7.39
CA LYS A 124 6.69 13.41 8.10
C LYS A 124 5.68 14.06 9.05
N SER A 125 4.39 13.96 8.73
CA SER A 125 3.33 14.35 9.65
C SER A 125 3.06 13.20 10.62
N THR A 126 3.38 13.39 11.89
CA THR A 126 3.09 12.43 12.96
C THR A 126 1.66 12.56 13.52
N GLU A 127 0.95 13.59 13.05
CA GLU A 127 -0.41 13.92 13.47
C GLU A 127 -1.43 13.52 12.40
N LYS A 128 -2.69 13.43 12.80
CA LYS A 128 -3.80 13.05 11.90
C LYS A 128 -3.90 14.02 10.71
N TYR A 129 -3.71 15.31 10.97
CA TYR A 129 -3.75 16.41 9.99
C TYR A 129 -2.73 17.51 10.33
N PRO A 130 -2.22 18.24 9.33
CA PRO A 130 -2.39 17.99 7.89
C PRO A 130 -1.61 16.74 7.43
N SER A 131 -2.12 16.03 6.42
CA SER A 131 -1.44 14.90 5.79
C SER A 131 -1.70 14.93 4.27
N GLU A 132 -0.71 14.54 3.48
CA GLU A 132 -0.79 14.48 2.01
C GLU A 132 -0.26 13.13 1.50
N GLU A 133 -0.57 12.79 0.24
CA GLU A 133 -0.07 11.57 -0.45
C GLU A 133 -0.47 10.24 0.22
N PHE A 134 -1.75 9.87 0.11
CA PHE A 134 -2.30 8.63 0.73
C PHE A 134 -2.16 7.36 -0.14
N GLY A 135 -1.73 7.48 -1.40
CA GLY A 135 -1.61 6.37 -2.33
C GLY A 135 -0.27 5.65 -2.22
N LEU A 136 -0.22 4.37 -2.61
CA LEU A 136 1.02 3.60 -2.62
C LEU A 136 1.74 3.74 -3.97
N LEU A 137 1.05 3.37 -5.05
CA LEU A 137 1.61 3.32 -6.40
C LEU A 137 1.32 4.62 -7.16
N VAL A 138 0.18 5.24 -6.88
CA VAL A 138 -0.26 6.46 -7.55
C VAL A 138 -0.09 7.64 -6.59
N VAL A 139 0.97 8.41 -6.81
CA VAL A 139 1.30 9.62 -6.04
C VAL A 139 1.36 10.86 -6.94
N SER A 140 1.33 12.05 -6.35
CA SER A 140 1.34 13.29 -7.11
C SER A 140 2.54 13.42 -8.05
N ARG A 141 2.30 13.95 -9.25
CA ARG A 141 3.32 14.13 -10.29
C ARG A 141 4.52 14.97 -9.83
N LYS A 142 4.33 15.83 -8.82
CA LYS A 142 5.39 16.67 -8.24
C LYS A 142 6.60 15.86 -7.75
N TRP A 143 6.38 14.61 -7.32
CA TRP A 143 7.43 13.76 -6.76
C TRP A 143 8.31 13.04 -7.77
N PHE A 144 7.87 12.94 -9.02
CA PHE A 144 8.65 12.33 -10.12
C PHE A 144 9.51 13.33 -10.91
N LYS A 145 9.33 14.63 -10.63
CA LYS A 145 10.21 15.67 -11.18
C LYS A 145 11.60 15.48 -10.58
N LYS A 146 12.61 15.44 -11.45
CA LYS A 146 14.01 15.43 -11.04
C LYS A 146 14.22 16.72 -10.25
N GLN A 147 14.32 16.65 -8.93
CA GLN A 147 14.91 17.74 -8.17
C GLN A 147 16.33 17.83 -8.70
N LEU A 148 16.60 18.85 -9.52
CA LEU A 148 17.95 19.35 -9.71
C LEU A 148 18.52 19.52 -8.30
N LYS A 149 19.68 18.88 -8.08
CA LYS A 149 20.35 18.76 -6.78
C LYS A 149 20.07 19.95 -5.87
N GLU A 150 19.31 19.73 -4.80
CA GLU A 150 19.35 20.59 -3.63
C GLU A 150 18.98 19.75 -2.41
N ASN A 151 20.03 19.39 -1.67
CA ASN A 151 20.06 19.14 -0.23
C ASN A 151 19.12 18.05 0.31
N LEU A 152 19.52 16.79 0.13
CA LEU A 152 19.12 15.70 1.03
C LEU A 152 20.36 15.13 1.71
N ASP A 153 20.91 15.92 2.63
CA ASP A 153 21.74 15.42 3.72
C ASP A 153 21.10 15.90 5.02
N PRO A 154 20.26 15.08 5.69
CA PRO A 154 19.94 15.31 7.07
C PRO A 154 21.08 14.71 7.90
N LYS A 155 21.92 15.57 8.48
CA LYS A 155 22.70 15.22 9.67
C LYS A 155 21.78 14.65 10.75
#